data_AF-X1F1R9-F1
#
_entry.id   AF-X1F1R9-F1
#
_cell.length_a   1.000
_cell.length_b   1.000
_cell.length_c   1.000
_cell.angle_alpha   90.00
_cell.angle_beta   90.00
_cell.angle_gamma   90.00
#
_symmetry.space_group_name_H-M   'P 1'
#
loop_
_entity.id
_entity.type
_entity.pdbx_description
1 polymer ?
#
loop_
_entity_poly.entity_id
_entity_poly.type
_entity_poly.pdbx_seq_one_letter_code
_entity_poly.pdbx_strand_id
1 'polypeptide(L)' 'NFRVWERGVGETLACGTGACAALIAAVLNKKTDRKATIHLSGGDLDILWADDGYVYMTGPAELVFKGEMVI' A
#
# COMPACT_ATOMS: atom_id res chain seq x y z
N ASN A 1 8.72 4.13 -6.53
CA ASN A 1 7.97 5.39 -6.44
C ASN A 1 6.59 5.20 -7.03
N PHE A 2 5.59 5.10 -6.17
CA PHE A 2 4.19 4.85 -6.50
C PHE A 2 3.33 6.04 -6.04
N ARG A 3 2.41 6.49 -6.90
CA ARG A 3 1.38 7.49 -6.59
C ARG A 3 0.03 6.91 -6.97
N VAL A 4 -1.02 7.35 -6.28
CA VAL A 4 -2.36 6.76 -6.42
C VAL A 4 -3.41 7.86 -6.46
N TRP A 5 -4.38 7.68 -7.36
CA TRP A 5 -5.62 8.44 -7.36
C TRP A 5 -6.75 7.49 -6.96
N GLU A 6 -7.22 7.63 -5.72
CA GLU A 6 -8.24 6.77 -5.16
C GLU A 6 -9.64 7.15 -5.65
N ARG A 7 -10.45 6.13 -5.96
CA ARG A 7 -11.81 6.30 -6.46
C ARG A 7 -12.67 7.03 -5.42
N GLY A 8 -13.14 8.23 -5.77
CA GLY A 8 -14.00 9.05 -4.91
C GLY A 8 -13.26 9.87 -3.86
N VAL A 9 -11.92 9.85 -3.84
CA VAL A 9 -11.10 10.57 -2.84
C VAL A 9 -10.11 11.52 -3.51
N GLY A 10 -9.50 11.09 -4.62
CA GLY A 10 -8.42 11.83 -5.26
C GLY A 10 -7.05 11.28 -4.90
N GLU A 11 -6.01 12.10 -5.02
CA GLU A 11 -4.67 11.70 -4.60
C GLU A 11 -4.56 11.60 -3.08
N THR A 12 -4.07 10.46 -2.59
CA THR A 12 -3.81 10.21 -1.17
C THR A 12 -2.32 10.00 -0.93
N LEU A 13 -1.87 10.23 0.32
CA LEU A 13 -0.46 10.05 0.69
C LEU A 13 -0.05 8.58 0.65
N ALA A 14 -0.97 7.67 0.99
CA ALA A 14 -0.73 6.23 0.93
C ALA A 14 -2.04 5.47 0.68
N CYS A 15 -1.96 4.40 -0.11
CA CYS A 15 -3.04 3.45 -0.35
C CYS A 15 -2.49 2.03 -0.29
N GLY A 16 -2.81 1.28 0.78
CA GLY A 16 -2.25 -0.06 1.01
C GLY A 16 -2.67 -1.09 -0.05
N THR A 17 -3.96 -1.12 -0.40
CA THR A 17 -4.49 -2.02 -1.44
C THR A 17 -3.94 -1.65 -2.83
N GLY A 18 -3.79 -0.36 -3.11
CA GLY A 18 -3.15 0.13 -4.33
C GLY A 18 -1.68 -0.29 -4.44
N ALA A 19 -0.92 -0.19 -3.34
CA ALA A 19 0.47 -0.65 -3.29
C ALA A 19 0.58 -2.17 -3.54
N CYS A 20 -0.31 -2.98 -2.94
CA CYS A 20 -0.37 -4.43 -3.18
C CYS A 20 -0.62 -4.75 -4.65
N ALA A 21 -1.62 -4.09 -5.24
CA ALA A 21 -1.95 -4.27 -6.65
C ALA A 21 -0.81 -3.84 -7.58
N ALA A 22 -0.11 -2.75 -7.24
CA ALA A 22 1.03 -2.26 -8.00
C ALA A 22 2.20 -3.26 -8.01
N LEU A 23 2.52 -3.89 -6.87
CA LEU A 23 3.52 -4.95 -6.81
C LEU A 23 3.14 -6.11 -7.74
N ILE A 24 1.92 -6.65 -7.60
CA ILE A 24 1.45 -7.77 -8.42
C ILE A 24 1.53 -7.42 -9.90
N ALA A 25 1.05 -6.24 -10.29
CA ALA A 25 1.11 -5.78 -11.67
C ALA A 25 2.56 -5.71 -12.17
N ALA A 26 3.50 -5.20 -11.37
CA ALA A 26 4.91 -5.13 -11.73
C ALA A 26 5.55 -6.51 -11.89
N VAL A 27 5.22 -7.47 -11.01
CA VAL A 27 5.67 -8.86 -11.09
C VAL A 27 5.16 -9.54 -12.36
N LEU A 28 3.85 -9.42 -12.63
CA LEU A 28 3.23 -10.00 -13.84
C LEU A 28 3.85 -9.42 -15.13
N ASN A 29 4.33 -8.17 -15.09
CA ASN A 29 5.01 -7.50 -16.18
C ASN A 29 6.54 -7.66 -16.15
N LYS A 30 7.08 -8.55 -15.30
CA LYS A 30 8.52 -8.86 -15.18
C LYS A 30 9.38 -7.62 -14.89
N LYS A 31 8.86 -6.69 -14.08
CA LYS A 31 9.54 -5.43 -13.71
C LYS A 31 10.19 -5.48 -12.33
N THR A 32 9.79 -6.43 -11.49
CA THR A 32 10.30 -6.59 -10.13
C THR A 32 10.04 -8.01 -9.63
N ASP A 33 10.63 -8.37 -8.50
CA ASP A 33 10.42 -9.64 -7.80
C ASP A 33 9.12 -9.61 -6.97
N ARG A 34 8.72 -10.79 -6.47
CA ARG A 34 7.51 -10.94 -5.64
C ARG A 34 7.57 -10.28 -4.27
N LYS A 35 8.71 -9.68 -3.91
CA LYS A 35 8.91 -8.93 -2.67
C LYS A 35 9.58 -7.60 -3.00
N ALA A 36 8.96 -6.49 -2.63
CA ALA A 36 9.57 -5.18 -2.78
C ALA A 36 9.06 -4.18 -1.74
N THR A 37 9.87 -3.17 -1.47
CA THR A 37 9.47 -1.98 -0.74
C THR A 37 8.81 -1.01 -1.73
N ILE A 38 7.57 -0.62 -1.46
CA ILE A 38 6.80 0.33 -2.25
C ILE A 38 6.91 1.69 -1.58
N HIS A 39 7.61 2.62 -2.24
CA HIS A 39 7.72 4.01 -1.79
C HIS A 39 6.47 4.81 -2.20
N LEU A 40 5.63 5.18 -1.22
CA LEU A 40 4.49 6.09 -1.38
C LEU A 40 4.85 7.49 -0.85
N SER A 41 4.03 8.49 -1.16
CA SER A 41 4.24 9.86 -0.67
C SER A 41 4.17 9.98 0.86
N GLY A 42 3.40 9.11 1.52
CA GLY A 42 3.23 9.08 2.98
C GLY A 42 4.17 8.14 3.72
N GLY A 43 5.05 7.42 3.02
CA GLY A 43 5.99 6.47 3.61
C GLY A 43 6.09 5.15 2.84
N ASP A 44 6.87 4.24 3.41
CA ASP A 44 7.20 2.96 2.78
C ASP A 44 6.30 1.83 3.29
N LEU A 45 5.96 0.92 2.38
CA LEU A 45 5.31 -0.35 2.70
C LEU A 45 6.13 -1.52 2.13
N ASP A 46 6.35 -2.55 2.93
CA ASP A 46 6.94 -3.80 2.47
C ASP A 46 5.84 -4.75 2.03
N ILE A 47 5.91 -5.22 0.79
CA ILE A 47 4.89 -6.10 0.22
C ILE A 47 5.53 -7.40 -0.27
N LEU A 48 4.90 -8.52 0.06
CA LEU A 48 5.25 -9.86 -0.38
C LEU A 48 4.02 -10.52 -1.02
N TRP A 49 4.12 -10.86 -2.31
CA TRP A 49 3.18 -11.78 -2.94
C TRP A 49 3.71 -13.21 -2.77
N ALA A 50 3.27 -13.90 -1.73
CA ALA A 50 3.80 -15.20 -1.35
C ALA A 50 3.32 -16.33 -2.29
N ASP A 51 4.00 -17.47 -2.21
CA ASP A 51 3.71 -18.64 -3.06
C ASP A 51 2.42 -19.37 -2.66
N ASP A 52 1.90 -19.10 -1.45
CA ASP A 52 0.60 -19.55 -0.95
C ASP A 52 -0.58 -18.84 -1.63
N GLY A 53 -0.31 -17.87 -2.52
CA GLY A 53 -1.31 -17.10 -3.25
C GLY A 53 -1.78 -15.84 -2.53
N TYR A 54 -1.33 -15.59 -1.29
CA TYR A 54 -1.68 -14.41 -0.51
C TYR A 54 -0.71 -13.26 -0.72
N VAL A 55 -1.19 -12.04 -0.44
CA VAL A 55 -0.38 -10.83 -0.43
C VAL A 55 -0.28 -10.33 1.00
N TYR A 56 0.95 -10.27 1.51
CA TYR A 56 1.26 -9.73 2.82
C TYR A 56 1.78 -8.31 2.66
N MET A 57 1.27 -7.40 3.50
CA MET A 57 1.63 -5.98 3.52
C MET A 57 2.03 -5.62 4.95
N THR A 58 3.23 -5.05 5.10
CA THR A 58 3.77 -4.60 6.38
C THR A 58 4.03 -3.10 6.31
N GLY A 59 3.54 -2.36 7.31
CA GLY A 59 3.73 -0.93 7.46
C GLY A 59 3.37 -0.45 8.86
N PRO A 60 3.78 0.77 9.24
CA PRO A 60 3.48 1.34 10.55
C PRO A 60 2.02 1.79 10.67
N ALA A 61 1.56 1.95 11.91
CA ALA A 61 0.32 2.62 12.26
C ALA A 61 0.53 3.39 13.57
N GLU A 62 0.02 4.61 13.66
CA GLU A 62 0.20 5.47 14.84
C GLU A 62 -1.14 6.01 15.36
N LEU A 63 -1.31 5.97 16.68
CA LEU A 63 -2.44 6.60 17.35
C LEU A 63 -2.18 8.10 17.49
N VAL A 64 -2.93 8.92 16.76
CA VAL A 64 -2.79 10.38 16.83
C VAL A 64 -3.51 10.97 18.04
N PHE A 65 -4.80 10.64 18.23
CA PHE A 65 -5.61 11.15 19.34
C PHE A 65 -6.80 10.24 19.66
N LYS A 66 -7.48 10.53 20.78
CA LYS A 66 -8.79 9.97 21.15
C LYS A 66 -9.75 11.13 21.46
N GLY A 67 -11.05 10.97 21.17
CA GLY A 67 -12.06 11.99 21.42
C GLY A 67 -13.48 11.44 21.42
N GLU A 68 -14.43 12.29 21.80
CA GLU A 68 -15.87 12.01 21.80
C GLU A 68 -16.59 12.98 20.85
N MET A 69 -17.60 12.50 20.11
CA MET A 69 -18.40 13.31 19.18
C MET A 69 -19.88 13.12 19.49
N VAL A 70 -20.64 14.21 19.57
CA VAL A 70 -22.11 14.16 19.59
C VAL A 70 -22.59 14.20 18.14
N ILE A 71 -23.42 13.23 17.78
CA ILE A 71 -23.99 13.08 16.43
C ILE A 71 -25.32 13.83 16.37
#